data_AF-A0A2E7RRJ7-F1
#
_entry.id   AF-A0A2E7RRJ7-F1
#
_cell.length_a   1.000
_cell.length_b   1.000
_cell.length_c   1.000
_cell.angle_alpha   90.00
_cell.angle_beta   90.00
_cell.angle_gamma   90.00
#
_symmetry.space_group_name_H-M   'P 1'
#
loop_
_entity.id
_entity.type
_entity.pdbx_description
1 polymer ?
#
loop_
_entity_poly.entity_id
_entity_poly.type
_entity_poly.pdbx_seq_one_letter_code
_entity_poly.pdbx_strand_id
1 'polypeptide(L)'
;MWFGSKNTKDLGTFLKYEKYDGYGWHTKVNVMIYAPGWNEDPLKVDVIGTSEEEPIGVIVRNNSEGESGAVRSLSPCGFAETGPDTGLFYGRIKLAGMDLDVNGDGIEETKFGGSACNNMSEGTSKPSHREAAKLETTQAGALTVWWQYNDDPDEVVAKSAKYSMSEADIKFSQEYYEIDERIVIKVTDKDLKGTPKDKATVKTRVYSDSDSAGIYVEFDKKLNPTVVYLTQDDESNGRNLYVQPGDRIYAEYDDYLMPPVDSDGKEYNIGNCQSKTNCTPSDHKTIVAIATVLQ
;
A
#
# COMPACT_ATOMS: atom_id res chain seq x y z
N MET A 1 -15.15 19.03 4.92
CA MET A 1 -14.55 17.92 4.13
C MET A 1 -13.82 16.99 5.08
N TRP A 2 -14.02 15.68 4.92
CA TRP A 2 -13.44 14.63 5.76
C TRP A 2 -13.03 13.41 4.94
N PHE A 3 -12.06 12.66 5.43
CA PHE A 3 -11.56 11.43 4.82
C PHE A 3 -11.95 10.24 5.69
N GLY A 4 -12.41 9.15 5.07
CA GLY A 4 -12.93 7.99 5.77
C GLY A 4 -12.37 6.68 5.24
N SER A 5 -12.13 5.72 6.13
CA SER A 5 -11.62 4.39 5.78
C SER A 5 -12.72 3.41 5.35
N LYS A 6 -13.97 3.65 5.76
CA LYS A 6 -15.12 2.82 5.38
C LYS A 6 -15.92 3.40 4.23
N ASN A 7 -16.34 2.51 3.34
CA ASN A 7 -17.24 2.84 2.25
C ASN A 7 -18.67 2.96 2.80
N THR A 8 -19.05 4.16 3.22
CA THR A 8 -20.36 4.47 3.79
C THR A 8 -20.79 5.85 3.33
N LYS A 9 -22.09 6.01 3.09
CA LYS A 9 -22.73 7.27 2.75
C LYS A 9 -23.39 7.96 3.94
N ASP A 10 -23.58 7.24 5.04
CA ASP A 10 -24.10 7.77 6.30
C ASP A 10 -23.00 8.57 7.03
N LEU A 11 -23.29 9.82 7.40
CA LEU A 11 -22.34 10.74 8.02
C LEU A 11 -21.86 10.24 9.39
N GLY A 12 -22.77 9.74 10.23
CA GLY A 12 -22.40 9.28 11.58
C GLY A 12 -21.42 8.11 11.53
N THR A 13 -21.69 7.13 10.66
CA THR A 13 -20.78 6.02 10.39
C THR A 13 -19.50 6.51 9.73
N PHE A 14 -19.56 7.46 8.80
CA PHE A 14 -18.38 8.00 8.12
C PHE A 14 -17.41 8.61 9.13
N LEU A 15 -17.90 9.51 9.99
CA LEU A 15 -17.10 10.20 11.01
C LEU A 15 -16.51 9.24 12.05
N LYS A 16 -17.21 8.13 12.38
CA LYS A 16 -16.64 7.07 13.24
C LYS A 16 -15.37 6.43 12.66
N TYR A 17 -15.23 6.42 11.34
CA TYR A 17 -14.09 5.83 10.62
C TYR A 17 -13.26 6.89 9.90
N GLU A 18 -13.38 8.15 10.33
CA GLU A 18 -12.54 9.25 9.88
C GLU A 18 -11.08 8.95 10.18
N LYS A 19 -10.21 9.16 9.20
CA LYS A 19 -8.76 9.07 9.40
C LYS A 19 -8.00 9.85 8.33
N TYR A 20 -6.77 10.22 8.65
CA TYR A 20 -5.89 11.00 7.78
C TYR A 20 -4.51 10.35 7.57
N ASP A 21 -4.30 9.16 8.09
CA ASP A 21 -3.05 8.41 7.98
C ASP A 21 -3.29 6.91 7.80
N GLY A 22 -2.18 6.17 7.62
CA GLY A 22 -2.19 4.72 7.51
C GLY A 22 -3.03 4.20 6.34
N TYR A 23 -3.25 5.00 5.29
CA TYR A 23 -3.82 4.50 4.04
C TYR A 23 -2.75 3.68 3.31
N GLY A 24 -3.16 2.55 2.71
CA GLY A 24 -2.24 1.80 1.86
C GLY A 24 -2.09 2.46 0.50
N TRP A 25 -0.88 2.42 -0.05
CA TRP A 25 -0.50 2.98 -1.36
C TRP A 25 -1.38 2.53 -2.54
N HIS A 26 -1.97 1.33 -2.50
CA HIS A 26 -2.85 0.78 -3.53
C HIS A 26 -4.29 0.54 -3.02
N THR A 27 -4.87 1.52 -2.30
CA THR A 27 -6.20 1.41 -1.68
C THR A 27 -7.21 2.42 -2.21
N LYS A 28 -8.42 2.44 -1.65
CA LYS A 28 -9.44 3.46 -1.94
C LYS A 28 -9.66 4.33 -0.71
N VAL A 29 -9.61 5.64 -0.89
CA VAL A 29 -9.88 6.66 0.13
C VAL A 29 -11.28 7.21 -0.13
N ASN A 30 -12.13 7.27 0.89
CA ASN A 30 -13.46 7.86 0.76
C ASN A 30 -13.41 9.30 1.28
N VAL A 31 -14.08 10.22 0.58
CA VAL A 31 -14.09 11.64 0.91
C VAL A 31 -15.53 12.12 0.97
N MET A 32 -15.85 12.87 2.01
CA MET A 32 -17.17 13.45 2.22
C MET A 32 -17.06 14.97 2.39
N ILE A 33 -17.91 15.71 1.69
CA ILE A 33 -18.01 17.17 1.74
C ILE A 33 -19.42 17.51 2.21
N TYR A 34 -19.53 18.38 3.21
CA TYR A 34 -20.81 18.95 3.63
C TYR A 34 -20.96 20.31 2.95
N ALA A 35 -21.98 20.46 2.11
CA ALA A 35 -22.21 21.60 1.25
C ALA A 35 -23.71 21.82 1.03
N PRO A 36 -24.49 22.15 2.09
CA PRO A 36 -25.94 22.30 2.00
C PRO A 36 -26.40 23.42 1.06
N GLY A 37 -25.52 24.37 0.71
CA GLY A 37 -25.81 25.43 -0.26
C GLY A 37 -25.90 24.95 -1.72
N TRP A 38 -25.39 23.74 -2.01
CA TRP A 38 -25.42 23.10 -3.35
C TRP A 38 -26.44 21.96 -3.42
N ASN A 39 -27.30 21.84 -2.41
CA ASN A 39 -28.46 20.95 -2.43
C ASN A 39 -29.65 21.73 -2.98
N GLU A 40 -29.78 21.74 -4.30
CA GLU A 40 -30.70 22.61 -5.04
C GLU A 40 -32.05 21.95 -5.31
N ASP A 41 -32.06 20.63 -5.57
CA ASP A 41 -33.27 19.89 -5.91
C ASP A 41 -33.55 18.78 -4.88
N PRO A 42 -34.56 18.93 -4.00
CA PRO A 42 -34.84 17.97 -2.95
C PRO A 42 -35.31 16.59 -3.46
N LEU A 43 -35.59 16.47 -4.77
CA LEU A 43 -36.02 15.22 -5.40
C LEU A 43 -34.92 14.54 -6.21
N LYS A 44 -33.73 15.14 -6.34
CA LYS A 44 -32.61 14.62 -7.13
C LYS A 44 -31.35 14.49 -6.31
N VAL A 45 -30.39 13.76 -6.88
CA VAL A 45 -29.02 13.68 -6.36
C VAL A 45 -28.22 14.74 -7.08
N ASP A 46 -27.83 15.79 -6.37
CA ASP A 46 -27.04 16.87 -6.96
C ASP A 46 -25.56 16.49 -7.10
N VAL A 47 -24.84 17.24 -7.94
CA VAL A 47 -23.40 17.05 -8.19
C VAL A 47 -22.66 18.37 -8.02
N ILE A 48 -21.47 18.31 -7.45
CA ILE A 48 -20.55 19.45 -7.29
C ILE A 48 -19.20 19.12 -7.90
N GLY A 49 -18.39 20.13 -8.19
CA GLY A 49 -16.99 19.88 -8.54
C GLY A 49 -16.76 19.45 -9.98
N THR A 50 -17.73 19.65 -10.88
CA THR A 50 -17.73 19.14 -12.26
C THR A 50 -17.35 20.19 -13.31
N SER A 51 -17.41 21.48 -12.97
CA SER A 51 -17.06 22.60 -13.85
C SER A 51 -15.62 23.05 -13.63
N GLU A 52 -15.11 23.90 -14.51
CA GLU A 52 -13.77 24.50 -14.37
C GLU A 52 -13.80 25.70 -13.41
N GLU A 53 -14.97 26.28 -13.18
CA GLU A 53 -15.20 27.42 -12.29
C GLU A 53 -15.29 27.00 -10.81
N GLU A 54 -15.95 25.87 -10.51
CA GLU A 54 -16.07 25.32 -9.16
C GLU A 54 -15.52 23.87 -9.07
N PRO A 55 -14.25 23.61 -9.45
CA PRO A 55 -13.73 22.25 -9.59
C PRO A 55 -13.46 21.60 -8.23
N ILE A 56 -13.75 20.29 -8.16
CA ILE A 56 -13.08 19.42 -7.20
C ILE A 56 -11.79 18.93 -7.85
N GLY A 57 -10.66 19.17 -7.21
CA GLY A 57 -9.37 18.64 -7.65
C GLY A 57 -8.77 17.65 -6.67
N VAL A 58 -7.93 16.78 -7.21
CA VAL A 58 -7.27 15.71 -6.48
C VAL A 58 -5.79 15.73 -6.81
N ILE A 59 -4.96 15.78 -5.78
CA ILE A 59 -3.51 15.87 -5.87
C ILE A 59 -2.87 14.72 -5.12
N VAL A 60 -1.91 14.04 -5.75
CA VAL A 60 -0.99 13.11 -5.09
C VAL A 60 0.40 13.73 -5.10
N ARG A 61 1.00 13.85 -3.91
CA ARG A 61 2.42 14.20 -3.71
C ARG A 61 3.17 12.95 -3.25
N ASN A 62 4.17 12.53 -4.02
CA ASN A 62 5.00 11.36 -3.68
C ASN A 62 6.19 11.77 -2.81
N ASN A 63 6.62 10.91 -1.88
CA ASN A 63 7.73 11.20 -0.96
C ASN A 63 9.12 10.81 -1.49
N SER A 64 9.22 9.99 -2.53
CA SER A 64 10.49 9.57 -3.12
C SER A 64 11.04 10.67 -4.04
N GLU A 65 12.17 11.29 -3.67
CA GLU A 65 12.97 12.14 -4.55
C GLU A 65 13.51 11.33 -5.74
N GLY A 66 13.41 11.87 -6.95
CA GLY A 66 13.66 11.20 -8.24
C GLY A 66 12.55 11.53 -9.23
N GLU A 67 12.68 11.22 -10.52
CA GLU A 67 11.74 11.64 -11.58
C GLU A 67 10.25 11.20 -11.37
N SER A 68 9.97 10.35 -10.36
CA SER A 68 8.64 9.97 -9.86
C SER A 68 8.07 10.90 -8.77
N GLY A 69 8.82 11.91 -8.32
CA GLY A 69 8.40 13.03 -7.47
C GLY A 69 7.39 13.99 -8.14
N ALA A 70 6.83 13.59 -9.28
CA ALA A 70 5.79 14.33 -9.96
C ALA A 70 4.54 14.43 -9.07
N VAL A 71 4.20 15.67 -8.69
CA VAL A 71 2.86 15.99 -8.21
C VAL A 71 1.88 15.63 -9.31
N ARG A 72 1.03 14.65 -9.07
CA ARG A 72 -0.07 14.31 -9.99
C ARG A 72 -1.30 15.08 -9.55
N SER A 73 -1.86 15.88 -10.44
CA SER A 73 -3.05 16.67 -10.18
C SER A 73 -4.09 16.38 -11.26
N LEU A 74 -5.33 16.19 -10.85
CA LEU A 74 -6.48 16.06 -11.73
C LEU A 74 -7.60 16.97 -11.24
N SER A 75 -8.29 17.61 -12.17
CA SER A 75 -9.51 18.38 -11.97
C SER A 75 -10.21 18.55 -13.34
N PRO A 76 -11.54 18.73 -13.38
CA PRO A 76 -12.51 18.53 -12.30
C PRO A 76 -12.74 17.04 -11.99
N CYS A 77 -13.07 16.70 -10.76
CA CYS A 77 -13.25 15.33 -10.25
C CYS A 77 -14.50 15.24 -9.38
N GLY A 78 -15.63 15.68 -9.95
CA GLY A 78 -16.87 15.97 -9.24
C GLY A 78 -17.46 14.83 -8.39
N PHE A 79 -18.15 15.23 -7.33
CA PHE A 79 -18.79 14.35 -6.36
C PHE A 79 -20.30 14.44 -6.47
N ALA A 80 -20.99 13.38 -6.07
CA ALA A 80 -22.45 13.35 -6.05
C ALA A 80 -22.94 13.28 -4.62
N GLU A 81 -24.15 13.79 -4.38
CA GLU A 81 -24.79 13.66 -3.10
C GLU A 81 -24.95 12.19 -2.68
N THR A 82 -24.99 11.99 -1.36
CA THR A 82 -25.16 10.68 -0.74
C THR A 82 -26.56 10.10 -0.99
N GLY A 83 -27.54 10.98 -1.17
CA GLY A 83 -28.91 10.75 -1.60
C GLY A 83 -29.61 12.10 -1.83
N PRO A 84 -30.88 12.10 -2.27
CA PRO A 84 -31.61 13.35 -2.45
C PRO A 84 -31.76 14.15 -1.16
N ASP A 85 -31.66 15.47 -1.28
CA ASP A 85 -31.86 16.43 -0.19
C ASP A 85 -30.92 16.23 1.01
N THR A 86 -29.66 15.82 0.75
CA THR A 86 -28.72 15.51 1.85
C THR A 86 -27.74 16.64 2.14
N GLY A 87 -27.34 17.44 1.14
CA GLY A 87 -26.25 18.40 1.27
C GLY A 87 -24.90 17.76 1.60
N LEU A 88 -24.78 16.43 1.43
CA LEU A 88 -23.60 15.64 1.73
C LEU A 88 -23.11 14.98 0.45
N PHE A 89 -21.95 15.39 -0.03
CA PHE A 89 -21.36 14.92 -1.28
C PHE A 89 -20.23 13.93 -1.02
N TYR A 90 -20.20 12.86 -1.81
CA TYR A 90 -19.33 11.71 -1.57
C TYR A 90 -18.56 11.31 -2.84
N GLY A 91 -17.26 11.16 -2.68
CA GLY A 91 -16.36 10.69 -3.72
C GLY A 91 -15.39 9.64 -3.20
N ARG A 92 -15.06 8.67 -4.06
CA ARG A 92 -14.08 7.63 -3.73
C ARG A 92 -12.84 7.75 -4.60
N ILE A 93 -11.70 8.04 -4.01
CA ILE A 93 -10.43 8.20 -4.70
C ILE A 93 -9.67 6.88 -4.67
N LYS A 94 -9.26 6.36 -5.82
CA LYS A 94 -8.41 5.17 -5.95
C LYS A 94 -6.95 5.60 -6.03
N LEU A 95 -6.18 5.20 -5.03
CA LEU A 95 -4.72 5.19 -5.11
C LEU A 95 -4.34 3.96 -5.95
N ALA A 96 -3.75 4.21 -7.12
CA ALA A 96 -3.57 3.22 -8.17
C ALA A 96 -2.27 2.44 -8.06
N GLY A 97 -1.35 2.85 -7.17
CA GLY A 97 0.00 2.31 -7.11
C GLY A 97 0.81 2.61 -8.37
N MET A 98 2.07 2.23 -8.37
CA MET A 98 2.97 2.20 -9.52
C MET A 98 3.40 0.75 -9.77
N ASP A 99 3.91 0.49 -10.97
CA ASP A 99 4.53 -0.80 -11.23
C ASP A 99 5.86 -0.92 -10.49
N LEU A 100 6.11 -2.08 -9.89
CA LEU A 100 7.27 -2.38 -9.06
C LEU A 100 7.72 -3.81 -9.30
N ASP A 101 9.02 -4.04 -9.12
CA ASP A 101 9.65 -5.36 -8.96
C ASP A 101 9.42 -5.83 -7.52
N VAL A 102 8.52 -6.79 -7.33
CA VAL A 102 8.11 -7.24 -5.98
C VAL A 102 9.03 -8.32 -5.40
N ASN A 103 9.88 -8.93 -6.23
CA ASN A 103 10.65 -10.12 -5.87
C ASN A 103 12.16 -10.00 -6.13
N GLY A 104 12.61 -8.90 -6.73
CA GLY A 104 14.01 -8.59 -6.99
C GLY A 104 14.58 -9.26 -8.24
N ASP A 105 13.75 -9.73 -9.18
CA ASP A 105 14.21 -10.38 -10.42
C ASP A 105 14.50 -9.40 -11.58
N GLY A 106 14.27 -8.11 -11.35
CA GLY A 106 14.43 -7.03 -12.33
C GLY A 106 13.24 -6.84 -13.27
N ILE A 107 12.10 -7.48 -13.02
CA ILE A 107 10.89 -7.39 -13.85
C ILE A 107 9.76 -6.78 -13.02
N GLU A 108 9.09 -5.73 -13.53
CA GLU A 108 7.90 -5.18 -12.87
C GLU A 108 6.66 -6.09 -13.06
N GLU A 109 5.90 -6.35 -11.98
CA GLU A 109 4.89 -7.43 -11.98
C GLU A 109 3.45 -7.02 -11.71
N THR A 110 3.22 -5.79 -11.24
CA THR A 110 1.92 -5.40 -10.69
C THR A 110 0.96 -4.83 -11.74
N LYS A 111 1.47 -4.29 -12.86
CA LYS A 111 0.67 -3.61 -13.90
C LYS A 111 -0.24 -2.52 -13.34
N PHE A 112 0.21 -1.85 -12.30
CA PHE A 112 -0.50 -0.77 -11.62
C PHE A 112 -0.36 0.58 -12.33
N GLY A 113 -1.00 1.61 -11.78
CA GLY A 113 -0.93 2.98 -12.29
C GLY A 113 -2.12 3.44 -13.14
N GLY A 114 -1.90 4.53 -13.87
CA GLY A 114 -2.93 5.28 -14.59
C GLY A 114 -3.63 6.31 -13.71
N SER A 115 -3.95 7.46 -14.29
CA SER A 115 -4.61 8.57 -13.61
C SER A 115 -5.77 9.11 -14.46
N ALA A 116 -6.95 9.24 -13.87
CA ALA A 116 -8.13 9.80 -14.53
C ALA A 116 -9.18 10.24 -13.50
N CYS A 117 -9.92 11.29 -13.81
CA CYS A 117 -11.17 11.60 -13.13
C CYS A 117 -12.33 10.99 -13.90
N ASN A 118 -13.24 10.35 -13.16
CA ASN A 118 -14.48 9.84 -13.73
C ASN A 118 -15.47 11.00 -13.63
N ASN A 119 -15.36 11.95 -14.54
CA ASN A 119 -16.18 13.16 -14.52
C ASN A 119 -17.66 12.76 -14.49
N MET A 120 -18.33 13.21 -13.43
CA MET A 120 -19.75 13.05 -13.22
C MET A 120 -20.48 14.06 -14.09
N SER A 121 -20.53 13.85 -15.41
CA SER A 121 -21.50 14.61 -16.21
C SER A 121 -22.91 14.14 -15.88
N GLU A 122 -23.86 15.07 -15.86
CA GLU A 122 -25.27 14.78 -15.62
C GLU A 122 -25.74 13.66 -16.56
N GLY A 123 -26.33 12.59 -16.02
CA GLY A 123 -26.74 11.40 -16.79
C GLY A 123 -25.67 10.33 -17.05
N THR A 124 -24.46 10.44 -16.47
CA THR A 124 -23.45 9.37 -16.55
C THR A 124 -23.69 8.20 -15.61
N SER A 125 -23.31 7.00 -16.07
CA SER A 125 -23.60 5.71 -15.44
C SER A 125 -22.55 5.24 -14.42
N LYS A 126 -21.49 6.01 -14.17
CA LYS A 126 -20.44 5.67 -13.19
C LYS A 126 -20.51 6.62 -11.99
N PRO A 127 -21.13 6.20 -10.89
CA PRO A 127 -21.27 7.08 -9.74
C PRO A 127 -19.91 7.36 -9.07
N SER A 128 -19.68 8.60 -8.65
CA SER A 128 -18.53 9.07 -7.86
C SER A 128 -18.29 8.25 -6.59
N HIS A 129 -19.34 7.64 -6.03
CA HIS A 129 -19.24 6.72 -4.89
C HIS A 129 -18.55 5.38 -5.22
N ARG A 130 -18.42 5.01 -6.50
CA ARG A 130 -17.62 3.85 -6.93
C ARG A 130 -16.15 4.20 -7.09
N GLU A 131 -15.89 5.29 -7.81
CA GLU A 131 -14.57 5.86 -8.06
C GLU A 131 -14.73 7.25 -8.70
N ALA A 132 -14.51 8.33 -7.95
CA ALA A 132 -14.55 9.70 -8.47
C ALA A 132 -13.25 10.06 -9.21
N ALA A 133 -12.12 9.61 -8.67
CA ALA A 133 -10.82 9.75 -9.32
C ALA A 133 -9.95 8.54 -9.06
N LYS A 134 -9.00 8.33 -9.96
CA LYS A 134 -7.90 7.39 -9.83
C LYS A 134 -6.62 8.17 -10.06
N LEU A 135 -5.66 8.08 -9.15
CA LEU A 135 -4.33 8.67 -9.31
C LEU A 135 -3.27 7.63 -9.02
N GLU A 136 -2.27 7.60 -9.89
CA GLU A 136 -1.06 6.82 -9.69
C GLU A 136 -0.29 7.35 -8.47
N THR A 137 0.16 6.43 -7.62
CA THR A 137 0.84 6.68 -6.35
C THR A 137 2.13 5.88 -6.30
N THR A 138 3.17 6.39 -5.65
CA THR A 138 4.37 5.60 -5.33
C THR A 138 4.21 4.86 -3.99
N GLN A 139 5.31 4.31 -3.48
CA GLN A 139 5.34 3.56 -2.21
C GLN A 139 4.89 4.38 -0.99
N ALA A 140 5.10 5.71 -0.99
CA ALA A 140 4.63 6.60 0.08
C ALA A 140 4.37 8.04 -0.39
N GLY A 141 3.47 8.75 0.30
CA GLY A 141 3.14 10.13 -0.02
C GLY A 141 1.88 10.66 0.66
N ALA A 142 1.30 11.70 0.07
CA ALA A 142 0.08 12.35 0.54
C ALA A 142 -0.93 12.58 -0.60
N LEU A 143 -2.18 12.18 -0.34
CA LEU A 143 -3.35 12.55 -1.12
C LEU A 143 -3.90 13.87 -0.58
N THR A 144 -4.20 14.84 -1.44
CA THR A 144 -4.94 16.05 -1.12
C THR A 144 -6.18 16.14 -2.01
N VAL A 145 -7.34 16.40 -1.42
CA VAL A 145 -8.55 16.77 -2.15
C VAL A 145 -8.87 18.21 -1.81
N TRP A 146 -9.18 18.99 -2.83
CA TRP A 146 -9.56 20.39 -2.70
C TRP A 146 -10.81 20.66 -3.52
N TRP A 147 -11.59 21.64 -3.10
CA TRP A 147 -12.77 22.11 -3.79
C TRP A 147 -12.79 23.63 -3.75
N GLN A 148 -12.74 24.24 -4.93
CA GLN A 148 -13.09 25.63 -5.12
C GLN A 148 -14.61 25.69 -5.25
N TYR A 149 -15.27 26.29 -4.27
CA TYR A 149 -16.73 26.26 -4.17
C TYR A 149 -17.38 27.54 -4.70
N ASN A 150 -16.63 28.43 -5.33
CA ASN A 150 -17.13 29.67 -5.92
C ASN A 150 -16.16 30.12 -7.01
N ASP A 151 -16.54 31.11 -7.81
CA ASP A 151 -15.69 31.67 -8.86
C ASP A 151 -14.48 32.47 -8.32
N ASP A 152 -14.34 32.58 -7.00
CA ASP A 152 -13.19 33.17 -6.32
C ASP A 152 -12.11 32.09 -6.05
N PRO A 153 -10.89 32.21 -6.62
CA PRO A 153 -9.82 31.23 -6.41
C PRO A 153 -9.29 31.16 -4.97
N ASP A 154 -9.61 32.14 -4.12
CA ASP A 154 -9.26 32.10 -2.69
C ASP A 154 -10.30 31.34 -1.85
N GLU A 155 -11.48 31.04 -2.41
CA GLU A 155 -12.56 30.30 -1.75
C GLU A 155 -12.43 28.79 -1.97
N VAL A 156 -11.40 28.22 -1.32
CA VAL A 156 -11.04 26.80 -1.43
C VAL A 156 -11.09 26.09 -0.07
N VAL A 157 -11.72 24.92 -0.03
CA VAL A 157 -11.58 23.96 1.08
C VAL A 157 -10.70 22.79 0.66
N ALA A 158 -9.69 22.45 1.46
CA ALA A 158 -8.78 21.35 1.17
C ALA A 158 -8.52 20.46 2.40
N LYS A 159 -8.29 19.17 2.16
CA LYS A 159 -7.83 18.19 3.15
C LYS A 159 -6.83 17.23 2.55
N SER A 160 -5.90 16.78 3.38
CA SER A 160 -4.86 15.83 2.99
C SER A 160 -4.83 14.61 3.91
N ALA A 161 -4.46 13.46 3.36
CA ALA A 161 -4.18 12.24 4.10
C ALA A 161 -2.92 11.55 3.57
N LYS A 162 -2.21 10.89 4.47
CA LYS A 162 -0.97 10.17 4.19
C LYS A 162 -1.24 8.72 3.79
N TYR A 163 -0.45 8.23 2.85
CA TYR A 163 -0.41 6.81 2.49
C TYR A 163 1.03 6.30 2.46
N SER A 164 1.20 5.02 2.77
CA SER A 164 2.48 4.32 2.69
C SER A 164 2.26 2.84 2.46
N MET A 165 3.26 2.17 1.92
CA MET A 165 3.48 0.74 2.13
C MET A 165 3.86 0.47 3.58
N SER A 166 3.68 -0.77 4.00
CA SER A 166 3.94 -1.26 5.33
C SER A 166 5.14 -2.19 5.35
N GLU A 167 5.91 -2.10 6.43
CA GLU A 167 6.99 -3.04 6.69
C GLU A 167 6.44 -4.47 6.82
N ALA A 168 7.04 -5.41 6.08
CA ALA A 168 6.76 -6.82 6.25
C ALA A 168 7.26 -7.36 7.60
N ASP A 169 6.87 -8.59 7.94
CA ASP A 169 7.26 -9.28 9.16
C ASP A 169 7.63 -10.72 8.81
N ILE A 170 8.72 -11.23 9.40
CA ILE A 170 9.10 -12.63 9.36
C ILE A 170 9.36 -13.12 10.78
N LYS A 171 8.86 -14.31 11.11
CA LYS A 171 9.04 -14.90 12.44
C LYS A 171 9.06 -16.42 12.41
N PHE A 172 9.79 -16.97 13.37
CA PHE A 172 9.64 -18.36 13.79
C PHE A 172 8.41 -18.51 14.71
N SER A 173 7.82 -19.71 14.74
CA SER A 173 6.73 -20.01 15.68
C SER A 173 7.17 -20.09 17.14
N GLN A 174 8.46 -20.33 17.37
CA GLN A 174 9.10 -20.51 18.67
C GLN A 174 10.46 -19.81 18.66
N GLU A 175 10.96 -19.45 19.84
CA GLU A 175 12.30 -18.89 20.03
C GLU A 175 13.36 -19.99 20.19
N TYR A 176 12.96 -21.17 20.66
CA TYR A 176 13.83 -22.31 20.92
C TYR A 176 13.28 -23.57 20.25
N TYR A 177 14.17 -24.42 19.72
CA TYR A 177 13.81 -25.69 19.08
C TYR A 177 14.75 -26.80 19.53
N GLU A 178 14.19 -27.99 19.73
CA GLU A 178 14.96 -29.24 19.79
C GLU A 178 15.32 -29.71 18.37
N ILE A 179 16.31 -30.58 18.23
CA ILE A 179 16.82 -31.00 16.91
C ILE A 179 15.78 -31.79 16.09
N ASP A 180 14.88 -32.52 16.74
CA ASP A 180 13.84 -33.32 16.09
C ASP A 180 12.54 -32.52 15.84
N GLU A 181 12.49 -31.26 16.24
CA GLU A 181 11.35 -30.39 15.99
C GLU A 181 11.34 -29.84 14.56
N ARG A 182 10.12 -29.59 14.08
CA ARG A 182 9.89 -28.87 12.83
C ARG A 182 9.83 -27.37 13.09
N ILE A 183 10.55 -26.61 12.28
CA ILE A 183 10.53 -25.14 12.34
C ILE A 183 9.40 -24.63 11.46
N VAL A 184 8.53 -23.78 12.02
CA VAL A 184 7.49 -23.11 11.24
C VAL A 184 7.86 -21.64 11.09
N ILE A 185 7.99 -21.20 9.83
CA ILE A 185 8.31 -19.83 9.45
C ILE A 185 7.03 -19.16 8.93
N LYS A 186 6.76 -17.95 9.41
CA LYS A 186 5.61 -17.14 9.00
C LYS A 186 6.11 -15.80 8.45
N VAL A 187 5.73 -15.49 7.22
CA VAL A 187 5.95 -14.18 6.58
C VAL A 187 4.61 -13.46 6.50
N THR A 188 4.62 -12.15 6.74
CA THR A 188 3.45 -11.28 6.56
C THR A 188 3.88 -10.03 5.82
N ASP A 189 3.33 -9.83 4.62
CA ASP A 189 3.49 -8.61 3.85
C ASP A 189 2.09 -8.24 3.30
N LYS A 190 1.62 -7.04 3.64
CA LYS A 190 0.28 -6.57 3.24
C LYS A 190 0.28 -5.98 1.83
N ASP A 191 1.44 -5.59 1.33
CA ASP A 191 1.62 -4.84 0.08
C ASP A 191 1.70 -5.77 -1.14
N LEU A 192 2.04 -7.06 -0.94
CA LEU A 192 1.87 -8.13 -1.94
C LEU A 192 0.39 -8.40 -2.32
N LYS A 193 -0.56 -7.80 -1.59
CA LYS A 193 -1.99 -7.97 -1.88
C LYS A 193 -2.39 -7.26 -3.17
N GLY A 194 -2.45 -8.03 -4.26
CA GLY A 194 -2.92 -7.55 -5.55
C GLY A 194 -2.06 -8.04 -6.70
N THR A 195 -0.84 -8.46 -6.41
CA THR A 195 0.13 -8.94 -7.38
C THR A 195 -0.32 -10.24 -8.06
N PRO A 196 -0.13 -10.43 -9.38
CA PRO A 196 -0.42 -11.69 -10.07
C PRO A 196 0.27 -12.90 -9.42
N LYS A 197 -0.37 -14.09 -9.50
CA LYS A 197 0.05 -15.29 -8.74
C LYS A 197 1.39 -15.86 -9.19
N ASP A 198 1.68 -15.77 -10.48
CA ASP A 198 2.88 -16.24 -11.16
C ASP A 198 4.08 -15.30 -10.96
N LYS A 199 3.86 -14.18 -10.27
CA LYS A 199 4.78 -13.06 -10.22
C LYS A 199 5.02 -12.51 -8.81
N ALA A 200 4.71 -13.30 -7.78
CA ALA A 200 4.79 -12.90 -6.38
C ALA A 200 5.37 -14.04 -5.52
N THR A 201 6.36 -14.75 -6.05
CA THR A 201 7.04 -15.82 -5.31
C THR A 201 8.00 -15.16 -4.34
N VAL A 202 7.67 -15.20 -3.05
CA VAL A 202 8.55 -14.72 -2.00
C VAL A 202 9.57 -15.79 -1.67
N LYS A 203 10.85 -15.45 -1.79
CA LYS A 203 11.97 -16.30 -1.41
C LYS A 203 12.53 -15.81 -0.09
N THR A 204 12.80 -16.75 0.81
CA THR A 204 13.39 -16.49 2.11
C THR A 204 14.60 -17.39 2.27
N ARG A 205 15.72 -16.82 2.70
CA ARG A 205 16.92 -17.58 3.03
C ARG A 205 16.82 -18.03 4.48
N VAL A 206 17.13 -19.30 4.75
CA VAL A 206 17.17 -19.86 6.10
C VAL A 206 18.54 -20.46 6.32
N TYR A 207 19.25 -20.02 7.34
CA TYR A 207 20.63 -20.44 7.59
C TYR A 207 20.91 -20.56 9.08
N SER A 208 22.05 -21.15 9.45
CA SER A 208 22.48 -21.31 10.84
C SER A 208 23.88 -20.76 11.06
N ASP A 209 24.30 -20.63 12.33
CA ASP A 209 25.68 -20.27 12.66
C ASP A 209 26.69 -21.29 12.08
N SER A 210 26.33 -22.58 12.02
CA SER A 210 27.19 -23.66 11.48
C SER A 210 27.05 -23.88 9.97
N ASP A 211 25.92 -23.48 9.36
CA ASP A 211 25.71 -23.48 7.91
C ASP A 211 25.22 -22.11 7.42
N SER A 212 26.20 -21.25 7.12
CA SER A 212 25.94 -19.92 6.56
C SER A 212 25.38 -19.97 5.14
N ALA A 213 25.58 -21.05 4.37
CA ALA A 213 24.99 -21.15 3.03
C ALA A 213 23.47 -21.35 3.14
N GLY A 214 23.07 -22.30 4.00
CA GLY A 214 21.69 -22.56 4.36
C GLY A 214 20.86 -23.11 3.20
N ILE A 215 19.57 -22.81 3.23
CA ILE A 215 18.58 -23.19 2.23
C ILE A 215 17.72 -21.99 1.82
N TYR A 216 17.05 -22.10 0.67
CA TYR A 216 16.01 -21.17 0.25
C TYR A 216 14.65 -21.85 0.34
N VAL A 217 13.69 -21.15 0.95
CA VAL A 217 12.30 -21.58 1.00
C VAL A 217 11.41 -20.57 0.29
N GLU A 218 10.43 -21.08 -0.44
CA GLU A 218 9.47 -20.26 -1.17
C GLU A 218 8.14 -20.22 -0.42
N PHE A 219 7.53 -19.03 -0.37
CA PHE A 219 6.18 -18.81 0.09
C PHE A 219 5.26 -18.60 -1.11
N ASP A 220 4.06 -19.18 -1.04
CA ASP A 220 3.02 -18.85 -2.01
C ASP A 220 2.50 -17.42 -1.81
N LYS A 221 1.71 -16.90 -2.76
CA LYS A 221 1.11 -15.55 -2.67
C LYS A 221 0.29 -15.31 -1.39
N LYS A 222 -0.22 -16.36 -0.74
CA LYS A 222 -0.99 -16.22 0.50
C LYS A 222 -0.07 -16.14 1.73
N LEU A 223 1.24 -16.29 1.52
CA LEU A 223 2.26 -16.37 2.54
C LEU A 223 1.91 -17.44 3.57
N ASN A 224 1.41 -18.58 3.09
CA ASN A 224 1.09 -19.69 3.97
C ASN A 224 2.35 -20.14 4.73
N PRO A 225 2.25 -20.44 6.04
CA PRO A 225 3.41 -20.83 6.83
C PRO A 225 4.16 -22.01 6.20
N THR A 226 5.49 -21.89 6.18
CA THR A 226 6.38 -22.90 5.59
C THR A 226 7.14 -23.64 6.68
N VAL A 227 7.37 -24.93 6.45
CA VAL A 227 8.07 -25.81 7.38
C VAL A 227 9.48 -26.13 6.87
N VAL A 228 10.45 -26.03 7.77
CA VAL A 228 11.85 -26.46 7.63
C VAL A 228 12.13 -27.51 8.70
N TYR A 229 13.01 -28.46 8.40
CA TYR A 229 13.48 -29.51 9.30
C TYR A 229 14.96 -29.30 9.60
N LEU A 230 15.41 -29.78 10.75
CA LEU A 230 16.81 -29.72 11.16
C LEU A 230 17.51 -31.06 10.91
N THR A 231 18.80 -31.01 10.58
CA THR A 231 19.68 -32.18 10.45
C THR A 231 21.07 -31.87 11.02
N GLN A 232 21.74 -32.90 11.54
CA GLN A 232 23.12 -32.81 12.04
C GLN A 232 24.10 -33.68 11.25
N ASP A 233 23.57 -34.57 10.40
CA ASP A 233 24.36 -35.60 9.74
C ASP A 233 24.54 -35.30 8.23
N ASP A 234 23.58 -34.59 7.65
CA ASP A 234 23.52 -34.32 6.22
C ASP A 234 23.71 -32.83 5.92
N GLU A 235 24.30 -32.54 4.76
CA GLU A 235 24.33 -31.18 4.23
C GLU A 235 22.91 -30.63 4.01
N SER A 236 22.75 -29.31 4.16
CA SER A 236 21.50 -28.62 3.87
C SER A 236 20.99 -28.89 2.47
N ASN A 237 19.72 -29.28 2.37
CA ASN A 237 19.08 -29.59 1.10
C ASN A 237 17.55 -29.43 1.18
N GLY A 238 16.99 -28.70 0.20
CA GLY A 238 15.54 -28.56 0.04
C GLY A 238 14.92 -27.87 1.25
N ARG A 239 14.37 -28.65 2.18
CA ARG A 239 13.76 -28.17 3.43
C ARG A 239 14.50 -28.63 4.69
N ASN A 240 15.65 -29.27 4.56
CA ASN A 240 16.49 -29.69 5.67
C ASN A 240 17.63 -28.68 5.81
N LEU A 241 17.78 -28.12 7.01
CA LEU A 241 18.85 -27.20 7.38
C LEU A 241 19.84 -27.90 8.32
N TYR A 242 21.12 -27.87 7.97
CA TYR A 242 22.19 -28.33 8.83
C TYR A 242 22.38 -27.39 10.04
N VAL A 243 22.45 -27.97 11.23
CA VAL A 243 22.66 -27.25 12.49
C VAL A 243 23.49 -28.06 13.49
N GLN A 244 24.08 -27.37 14.45
CA GLN A 244 24.67 -27.95 15.65
C GLN A 244 23.92 -27.50 16.92
N PRO A 245 24.00 -28.26 18.03
CA PRO A 245 23.36 -27.86 19.28
C PRO A 245 23.94 -26.53 19.77
N GLY A 246 23.08 -25.59 20.13
CA GLY A 246 23.47 -24.22 20.47
C GLY A 246 23.57 -23.24 19.29
N ASP A 247 23.35 -23.68 18.05
CA ASP A 247 23.30 -22.77 16.90
C ASP A 247 22.14 -21.78 17.02
N ARG A 248 22.36 -20.55 16.54
CA ARG A 248 21.25 -19.71 16.12
C ARG A 248 20.86 -20.03 14.69
N ILE A 249 19.57 -20.04 14.44
CA ILE A 249 18.97 -20.12 13.11
C ILE A 249 18.36 -18.78 12.74
N TYR A 250 18.47 -18.45 11.47
CA TYR A 250 18.06 -17.17 10.90
C TYR A 250 17.11 -17.43 9.75
N ALA A 251 16.04 -16.65 9.65
CA ALA A 251 15.21 -16.58 8.46
C ALA A 251 15.19 -15.14 7.96
N GLU A 252 15.65 -14.94 6.74
CA GLU A 252 15.91 -13.66 6.12
C GLU A 252 14.97 -13.46 4.93
N TYR A 253 14.22 -12.37 4.97
CA TYR A 253 13.30 -11.96 3.92
C TYR A 253 13.63 -10.55 3.44
N ASP A 254 13.83 -10.43 2.14
CA ASP A 254 14.06 -9.15 1.47
C ASP A 254 12.73 -8.56 1.00
N ASP A 255 12.29 -7.49 1.66
CA ASP A 255 11.10 -6.73 1.34
C ASP A 255 11.43 -5.63 0.32
N TYR A 256 11.21 -5.93 -0.96
CA TYR A 256 11.42 -5.03 -2.11
C TYR A 256 10.35 -3.93 -2.24
N LEU A 257 9.27 -4.01 -1.45
CA LEU A 257 8.21 -3.03 -1.49
C LEU A 257 8.46 -1.88 -0.51
N MET A 258 9.36 -2.02 0.45
CA MET A 258 9.56 -0.99 1.44
C MET A 258 10.05 0.35 0.83
N PRO A 259 9.40 1.51 1.12
CA PRO A 259 9.89 2.80 0.66
C PRO A 259 11.19 3.20 1.36
N PRO A 260 12.07 3.97 0.69
CA PRO A 260 13.26 4.54 1.34
C PRO A 260 12.89 5.54 2.42
N VAL A 261 11.80 6.27 2.23
CA VAL A 261 11.24 7.21 3.21
C VAL A 261 9.73 7.02 3.24
N ASP A 262 9.17 6.73 4.41
CA ASP A 262 7.71 6.60 4.54
C ASP A 262 7.00 7.96 4.56
N SER A 263 5.67 7.92 4.71
CA SER A 263 4.82 9.10 4.74
C SER A 263 5.08 10.05 5.92
N ASP A 264 5.75 9.57 6.96
CA ASP A 264 6.11 10.34 8.15
C ASP A 264 7.54 10.88 8.10
N GLY A 265 8.27 10.61 7.01
CA GLY A 265 9.65 11.06 6.85
C GLY A 265 10.65 10.15 7.54
N LYS A 266 10.23 8.97 8.02
CA LYS A 266 11.18 7.99 8.57
C LYS A 266 11.91 7.33 7.41
N GLU A 267 13.22 7.47 7.45
CA GLU A 267 14.12 6.83 6.50
C GLU A 267 14.34 5.36 6.89
N TYR A 268 14.36 4.49 5.88
CA TYR A 268 14.69 3.09 6.00
C TYR A 268 16.06 2.87 5.37
N ASN A 269 16.88 2.06 6.03
CA ASN A 269 18.18 1.66 5.50
C ASN A 269 17.98 0.61 4.40
N ILE A 270 17.55 1.09 3.23
CA ILE A 270 17.50 0.35 1.98
C ILE A 270 18.54 0.97 1.04
N GLY A 271 19.07 0.18 0.12
CA GLY A 271 19.93 0.67 -0.96
C GLY A 271 19.33 1.86 -1.68
N ASN A 272 20.17 2.80 -2.09
CA ASN A 272 19.71 3.96 -2.85
C ASN A 272 19.47 3.57 -4.31
N CYS A 273 18.22 3.58 -4.76
CA CYS A 273 17.90 3.72 -6.19
C CYS A 273 18.19 5.16 -6.63
N GLN A 274 19.04 5.34 -7.64
CA GLN A 274 19.31 6.65 -8.23
C GLN A 274 18.35 6.97 -9.40
N SER A 275 17.75 5.95 -10.03
CA SER A 275 16.72 6.10 -11.07
C SER A 275 16.02 4.76 -11.37
N LYS A 276 14.96 4.78 -12.21
CA LYS A 276 14.22 3.59 -12.69
C LYS A 276 15.07 2.46 -13.29
N THR A 277 16.29 2.77 -13.71
CA THR A 277 17.18 1.82 -14.40
C THR A 277 18.54 1.70 -13.75
N ASN A 278 18.77 2.36 -12.61
CA ASN A 278 20.05 2.38 -11.94
C ASN A 278 19.83 2.23 -10.44
N CYS A 279 19.54 1.00 -10.07
CA CYS A 279 19.53 0.59 -8.70
C CYS A 279 20.69 -0.40 -8.46
N THR A 280 21.53 -0.05 -7.49
CA THR A 280 22.49 -0.97 -6.90
C THR A 280 21.74 -1.98 -6.01
N PRO A 281 22.16 -3.26 -5.94
CA PRO A 281 21.35 -4.41 -5.53
C PRO A 281 20.85 -4.49 -4.07
N SER A 282 20.41 -3.39 -3.45
CA SER A 282 19.72 -3.43 -2.16
C SER A 282 18.44 -2.61 -2.12
N ASP A 283 17.61 -2.62 -3.18
CA ASP A 283 16.27 -1.98 -3.23
C ASP A 283 15.22 -2.65 -2.35
N HIS A 284 15.66 -3.25 -1.27
CA HIS A 284 14.83 -3.96 -0.33
C HIS A 284 15.29 -3.63 1.07
N LYS A 285 14.36 -3.82 2.00
CA LYS A 285 14.67 -3.93 3.40
C LYS A 285 14.80 -5.40 3.76
N THR A 286 15.98 -5.81 4.21
CA THR A 286 16.17 -7.15 4.77
C THR A 286 15.61 -7.22 6.18
N ILE A 287 14.73 -8.18 6.42
CA ILE A 287 14.10 -8.46 7.71
C ILE A 287 14.55 -9.85 8.17
N VAL A 288 15.02 -9.96 9.41
CA VAL A 288 15.60 -11.19 9.94
C VAL A 288 14.86 -11.65 11.19
N ALA A 289 14.39 -12.89 11.17
CA ALA A 289 13.97 -13.62 12.36
C ALA A 289 15.11 -14.47 12.90
N ILE A 290 15.19 -14.62 14.23
CA ILE A 290 16.22 -15.42 14.89
C ILE A 290 15.55 -16.38 15.88
N ALA A 291 16.02 -17.62 15.93
CA ALA A 291 15.70 -18.60 16.97
C ALA A 291 16.97 -19.39 17.34
N THR A 292 16.90 -20.23 18.36
CA THR A 292 18.05 -21.00 18.88
C THR A 292 17.73 -22.50 18.94
N VAL A 293 18.69 -23.31 18.51
CA VAL A 293 18.66 -24.76 18.69
C VAL A 293 19.21 -25.08 20.07
N LEU A 294 18.48 -25.86 20.85
CA LEU A 294 18.87 -26.23 22.21
C LEU A 294 20.11 -27.16 22.21
N GLN A 295 20.81 -27.19 23.36
CA GLN A 295 22.03 -27.98 23.57
C GLN A 295 21.74 -29.45 23.84
#